data_AF-A0A3L8S2U9-F1
#
_entry.id   AF-A0A3L8S2U9-F1
#
_cell.length_a   1.000
_cell.length_b   1.000
_cell.length_c   1.000
_cell.angle_alpha   90.00
_cell.angle_beta   90.00
_cell.angle_gamma   90.00
#
_symmetry.space_group_name_H-M   'P 1'
#
loop_
_entity.id
_entity.type
_entity.pdbx_description
1 polymer ?
#
loop_
_entity_poly.entity_id
_entity_poly.type
_entity_poly.pdbx_seq_one_letter_code
_entity_poly.pdbx_strand_id
1 'polypeptide(L)'
;MALYPFLLLLPLLAATLLITQAQGIGSSALDCCLKHSTLKKDIPSGVVVSYRRQGPETGCYLRAVVLITKRNKKICVSPTDNTVLKLMQQLDKKAKNNKNKRQTQRPRGRPKKQKRQRV
;
A
#
# COMPACT_ATOMS: atom_id res chain seq x y z
N MET A 1 -5.99 47.60 32.73
CA MET A 1 -4.82 46.72 32.48
C MET A 1 -5.24 45.26 32.19
N ALA A 2 -6.29 45.04 31.37
CA ALA A 2 -6.81 43.69 31.08
C ALA A 2 -6.77 43.30 29.58
N LEU A 3 -6.32 44.21 28.71
CA LEU A 3 -6.21 43.99 27.26
C LEU A 3 -4.87 43.35 26.83
N TYR A 4 -3.82 43.55 27.62
CA TYR A 4 -2.49 42.97 27.38
C TYR A 4 -2.43 41.43 27.39
N PRO A 5 -3.10 40.71 28.34
CA PRO A 5 -3.07 39.25 28.31
C PRO A 5 -3.80 38.68 27.10
N PHE A 6 -4.86 39.35 26.62
CA PHE A 6 -5.56 38.97 25.38
C PHE A 6 -4.71 39.20 24.13
N LEU A 7 -3.93 40.29 24.10
CA LEU A 7 -3.04 40.61 22.98
C LEU A 7 -1.88 39.61 22.83
N LEU A 8 -1.44 39.00 23.94
CA LEU A 8 -0.38 37.99 23.95
C LEU A 8 -0.90 36.56 23.77
N LEU A 9 -2.13 36.26 24.18
CA LEU A 9 -2.73 34.94 23.97
C LEU A 9 -3.00 34.63 22.50
N LEU A 10 -3.47 35.64 21.74
CA LEU A 10 -3.85 35.50 20.34
C LEU A 10 -2.71 35.00 19.43
N PRO A 11 -1.48 35.56 19.48
CA PRO A 11 -0.36 35.05 18.70
C PRO A 11 0.14 33.68 19.21
N LEU A 12 -0.01 33.37 20.51
CA LEU A 12 0.40 32.08 21.08
C LEU A 12 -0.50 30.92 20.59
N LEU A 13 -1.81 31.17 20.49
CA LEU A 13 -2.77 30.23 19.89
C LEU A 13 -2.52 30.05 18.39
N ALA A 14 -2.18 31.11 17.66
CA ALA A 14 -1.83 31.03 16.24
C ALA A 14 -0.54 30.20 16.02
N ALA A 15 0.46 30.35 16.89
CA ALA A 15 1.72 29.60 16.80
C ALA A 15 1.53 28.09 17.01
N THR A 16 0.63 27.67 17.90
CA THR A 16 0.37 26.24 18.15
C THR A 16 -0.39 25.57 17.00
N LEU A 17 -1.28 26.29 16.30
CA LEU A 17 -1.92 25.81 15.06
C LEU A 17 -0.92 25.62 13.91
N LEU A 18 0.11 26.47 13.81
CA LEU A 18 1.13 26.36 12.76
C LEU A 18 2.03 25.12 12.93
N ILE A 19 2.28 24.68 14.17
CA ILE A 19 3.16 23.54 14.47
C ILE A 19 2.44 22.18 14.30
N THR A 20 1.10 22.15 14.38
CA THR A 20 0.31 20.91 14.41
C THR A 20 -0.02 20.32 13.03
N GLN A 21 0.37 20.97 11.93
CA GLN A 21 0.03 20.53 10.57
C GLN A 21 1.10 19.68 9.88
N ALA A 22 1.95 18.96 10.63
CA ALA A 22 2.74 17.85 10.08
C ALA A 22 1.88 16.57 9.94
N GLN A 23 0.65 16.71 9.44
CA GLN A 23 -0.09 15.56 8.93
C GLN A 23 0.47 15.29 7.53
N GLY A 24 1.34 14.28 7.43
CA GLY A 24 1.79 13.76 6.15
C GLY A 24 0.59 13.26 5.35
N ILE A 25 -0.04 14.16 4.59
CA ILE A 25 -1.03 13.84 3.58
C ILE A 25 -0.29 12.97 2.58
N GLY A 26 -0.66 11.69 2.53
CA GLY A 26 -0.08 10.71 1.62
C GLY A 26 -0.18 11.22 0.20
N SER A 27 0.91 11.81 -0.27
CA SER A 27 0.99 12.41 -1.58
C SER A 27 0.80 11.30 -2.61
N SER A 28 -0.13 11.51 -3.54
CA SER A 28 -0.29 10.63 -4.69
C SER A 28 0.82 10.84 -5.73
N ALA A 29 2.01 11.24 -5.28
CA ALA A 29 3.25 11.07 -6.02
C ALA A 29 3.62 9.57 -5.99
N LEU A 30 4.44 9.14 -6.94
CA LEU A 30 4.97 7.78 -6.92
C LEU A 30 5.89 7.65 -5.69
N ASP A 31 5.34 7.26 -4.54
CA ASP A 31 6.05 7.13 -3.25
C ASP A 31 7.14 6.05 -3.36
N CYS A 32 8.29 6.41 -3.91
CA CYS A 32 9.45 5.53 -3.91
C CYS A 32 9.94 5.34 -2.48
N CYS A 33 10.21 4.09 -2.10
CA CYS A 33 11.00 3.77 -0.92
C CYS A 33 12.34 4.52 -0.95
N LEU A 34 12.64 5.23 0.14
CA LEU A 34 13.92 5.90 0.35
C LEU A 34 14.90 5.02 1.13
N LYS A 35 14.40 4.11 1.96
CA LYS A 35 15.21 3.21 2.80
C LYS A 35 14.53 1.85 2.97
N HIS A 36 15.34 0.80 3.08
CA HIS A 36 14.87 -0.52 3.51
C HIS A 36 14.69 -0.54 5.02
N SER A 37 13.50 -0.94 5.46
CA SER A 37 13.27 -1.34 6.83
C SER A 37 13.65 -2.81 6.98
N THR A 38 14.34 -3.15 8.07
CA THR A 38 14.55 -4.53 8.44
C THR A 38 13.19 -5.14 8.80
N LEU A 39 12.85 -6.28 8.19
CA LEU A 39 11.67 -7.03 8.59
C LEU A 39 11.96 -7.59 10.00
N LYS A 40 11.58 -6.84 11.05
CA LYS A 40 11.62 -7.40 12.42
C LYS A 40 10.82 -8.70 12.41
N LYS A 41 11.28 -9.70 13.19
CA LYS A 41 10.61 -11.01 13.37
C LYS A 41 9.11 -10.89 13.68
N ASP A 42 8.66 -9.72 14.10
CA ASP A 42 7.30 -9.38 14.51
C ASP A 42 6.34 -9.01 13.36
N ILE A 43 6.69 -9.17 12.08
CA ILE A 43 5.71 -9.05 10.99
C ILE A 43 5.22 -10.45 10.63
N PRO A 44 4.15 -10.94 11.28
CA PRO A 44 3.56 -12.21 10.93
C PRO A 44 3.05 -12.16 9.50
N SER A 45 3.37 -13.19 8.72
CA SER A 45 2.96 -13.37 7.32
C SER A 45 1.43 -13.28 7.11
N GLY A 46 0.64 -13.47 8.16
CA GLY A 46 -0.83 -13.33 8.15
C GLY A 46 -1.34 -11.89 8.11
N VAL A 47 -0.49 -10.89 8.36
CA VAL A 47 -0.86 -9.46 8.36
C VAL A 47 -0.58 -8.80 7.02
N VAL A 48 0.34 -9.34 6.22
CA VAL A 48 0.62 -8.86 4.86
C VAL A 48 -0.39 -9.46 3.88
N VAL A 49 -1.04 -8.60 3.09
CA VAL A 49 -2.08 -9.01 2.12
C VAL A 49 -1.57 -9.04 0.69
N SER A 50 -0.64 -8.15 0.36
CA SER A 50 -0.07 -8.02 -0.97
C SER A 50 1.31 -7.37 -0.89
N TYR A 51 2.01 -7.42 -2.00
CA TYR A 51 3.29 -6.74 -2.14
C TYR A 51 3.36 -6.05 -3.51
N ARG A 52 4.24 -5.07 -3.64
CA ARG A 52 4.64 -4.46 -4.91
C ARG A 52 6.16 -4.44 -5.03
N ARG A 53 6.67 -4.71 -6.21
CA ARG A 53 8.10 -4.55 -6.51
C ARG A 53 8.35 -3.11 -6.95
N GLN A 54 9.42 -2.55 -6.45
CA GLN A 54 9.91 -1.22 -6.80
C GLN A 54 11.33 -1.35 -7.32
N GLY A 55 11.63 -0.65 -8.40
CA GLY A 55 12.98 -0.61 -8.98
C GLY A 55 13.08 0.40 -10.11
N PRO A 56 14.21 0.38 -10.87
CA PRO A 56 14.44 1.29 -11.99
C PRO A 56 13.34 1.21 -13.05
N GLU A 57 12.86 -0.01 -13.32
CA GLU A 57 11.71 -0.30 -14.19
C GLU A 57 10.40 0.40 -13.78
N THR A 58 10.27 0.81 -12.51
CA THR A 58 9.13 1.59 -12.02
C THR A 58 9.47 3.06 -11.79
N GLY A 59 10.62 3.54 -12.27
CA GLY A 59 11.07 4.93 -12.09
C GLY A 59 11.69 5.24 -10.72
N CYS A 60 11.99 4.22 -9.91
CA CYS A 60 12.62 4.41 -8.60
C CYS A 60 14.06 3.91 -8.61
N TYR A 61 15.00 4.74 -8.14
CA TYR A 61 16.41 4.34 -8.08
C TYR A 61 16.66 3.20 -7.08
N LEU A 62 15.99 3.22 -5.92
CA LEU A 62 16.11 2.18 -4.91
C LEU A 62 15.27 0.95 -5.26
N ARG A 63 15.93 -0.21 -5.43
CA ARG A 63 15.24 -1.51 -5.53
C ARG A 63 14.69 -1.93 -4.18
N ALA A 64 13.38 -2.07 -4.08
CA ALA A 64 12.70 -2.41 -2.84
C ALA A 64 11.47 -3.28 -3.10
N VAL A 65 11.00 -3.96 -2.07
CA VAL A 65 9.67 -4.57 -2.06
C VAL A 65 8.82 -3.79 -1.07
N VAL A 66 7.66 -3.33 -1.53
CA VAL A 66 6.67 -2.64 -0.70
C VAL A 66 5.65 -3.67 -0.24
N LEU A 67 5.69 -4.06 1.02
CA LEU A 67 4.68 -4.93 1.62
C LEU A 67 3.47 -4.10 2.05
N ILE A 68 2.27 -4.53 1.67
CA ILE A 68 1.02 -3.90 2.08
C ILE A 68 0.34 -4.80 3.11
N THR A 69 0.07 -4.25 4.28
CA THR A 69 -0.61 -4.94 5.38
C THR A 69 -2.13 -4.79 5.30
N LYS A 70 -2.88 -5.62 6.05
CA LYS A 70 -4.35 -5.50 6.22
C LYS A 70 -4.79 -4.11 6.67
N ARG A 71 -3.97 -3.42 7.45
CA ARG A 71 -4.21 -2.04 7.90
C ARG A 71 -3.77 -0.98 6.88
N ASN A 72 -3.55 -1.39 5.63
CA ASN A 72 -3.06 -0.56 4.54
C ASN A 72 -1.72 0.16 4.81
N LYS A 73 -0.94 -0.32 5.79
CA LYS A 73 0.41 0.19 6.03
C LYS A 73 1.35 -0.38 4.95
N LYS A 74 2.12 0.51 4.32
CA LYS A 74 3.18 0.19 3.36
C LYS A 74 4.51 0.07 4.12
N ILE A 75 5.21 -1.04 3.93
CA ILE A 75 6.52 -1.30 4.56
C ILE A 75 7.54 -1.58 3.45
N CYS A 76 8.58 -0.77 3.37
CA CYS A 76 9.68 -0.95 2.42
C CYS A 76 10.69 -1.95 2.97
N VAL A 77 10.96 -3.03 2.26
CA VAL A 77 11.94 -4.05 2.65
C VAL A 77 12.92 -4.35 1.53
N SER A 78 14.08 -4.91 1.87
CA SER A 78 15.08 -5.32 0.89
C SER A 78 14.59 -6.52 0.08
N PRO A 79 14.77 -6.54 -1.25
CA PRO A 79 14.45 -7.70 -2.09
C PRO A 79 15.39 -8.89 -1.86
N THR A 80 16.54 -8.69 -1.20
CA THR A 80 17.56 -9.73 -0.97
C THR A 80 17.32 -10.55 0.31
N ASP A 81 16.35 -10.17 1.14
CA ASP A 81 16.06 -10.87 2.39
C ASP A 81 15.29 -12.18 2.11
N ASN A 82 15.84 -13.30 2.58
CA ASN A 82 15.24 -14.64 2.42
C ASN A 82 13.84 -14.74 3.04
N THR A 83 13.57 -14.01 4.12
CA THR A 83 12.24 -14.00 4.76
C THR A 83 11.21 -13.30 3.87
N VAL A 84 11.61 -12.20 3.24
CA VAL A 84 10.79 -11.45 2.28
C VAL A 84 10.51 -12.30 1.04
N LEU A 85 11.52 -13.00 0.52
CA LEU A 85 11.36 -13.89 -0.63
C LEU A 85 10.34 -15.01 -0.36
N LYS A 86 10.44 -15.67 0.80
CA LYS A 86 9.47 -16.70 1.24
C LYS A 86 8.06 -16.11 1.37
N LEU A 87 7.94 -14.91 1.95
CA LEU A 87 6.65 -14.23 2.09
C LEU A 87 6.02 -13.92 0.72
N MET A 88 6.80 -13.40 -0.24
CA MET A 88 6.33 -13.14 -1.61
C MET A 88 5.79 -14.41 -2.27
N GLN A 89 6.51 -15.52 -2.17
CA GLN A 89 6.07 -16.81 -2.72
C GLN A 89 4.75 -17.28 -2.09
N GLN A 90 4.57 -17.11 -0.78
CA GLN A 90 3.30 -17.45 -0.11
C GLN A 90 2.14 -16.59 -0.63
N LEU A 91 2.37 -15.28 -0.83
CA LEU A 91 1.36 -14.37 -1.37
C LEU A 91 1.01 -14.70 -2.82
N ASP A 92 2.00 -15.06 -3.65
CA ASP A 92 1.78 -15.48 -5.03
C ASP A 92 0.94 -16.77 -5.12
N LYS A 93 1.22 -17.76 -4.25
CA LYS A 93 0.42 -18.99 -4.16
C LYS A 93 -1.04 -18.68 -3.77
N LYS A 94 -1.26 -17.83 -2.77
CA LYS A 94 -2.60 -17.39 -2.36
C LYS A 94 -3.34 -16.67 -3.50
N ALA A 95 -2.66 -15.80 -4.23
CA ALA A 95 -3.24 -15.09 -5.37
C ALA A 95 -3.66 -16.03 -6.50
N LYS A 96 -2.85 -17.05 -6.82
CA LYS A 96 -3.20 -18.08 -7.82
C LYS A 96 -4.43 -18.90 -7.40
N ASN A 97 -4.49 -19.34 -6.15
CA ASN A 97 -5.65 -20.09 -5.64
C ASN A 97 -6.94 -19.27 -5.71
N ASN A 98 -6.87 -17.98 -5.39
CA ASN A 98 -8.02 -17.07 -5.49
C ASN A 98 -8.47 -16.86 -6.94
N LYS A 99 -7.54 -16.81 -7.91
CA LYS A 99 -7.88 -16.76 -9.35
C LYS A 99 -8.62 -18.02 -9.79
N ASN A 100 -8.12 -19.20 -9.41
CA ASN A 100 -8.77 -20.47 -9.74
C ASN A 100 -10.17 -20.56 -9.12
N LYS A 101 -10.34 -20.15 -7.85
CA LYS A 101 -11.66 -20.11 -7.20
C LYS A 101 -12.63 -19.17 -7.92
N ARG A 102 -12.18 -17.97 -8.32
CA ARG A 102 -13.00 -17.04 -9.14
C ARG A 102 -13.34 -17.62 -10.51
N GLN A 103 -12.45 -18.42 -11.10
CA GLN A 103 -12.68 -19.05 -12.40
C GLN A 103 -13.70 -20.20 -12.30
N THR A 104 -13.68 -20.99 -11.22
CA THR A 104 -14.70 -22.02 -10.93
C THR A 104 -16.05 -21.40 -10.54
N GLN A 105 -16.05 -20.21 -9.92
CA GLN A 105 -17.27 -19.47 -9.52
C GLN A 105 -17.90 -18.63 -10.64
N ARG A 106 -17.29 -18.48 -11.82
CA ARG A 106 -18.00 -17.93 -12.97
C ARG A 106 -19.06 -18.96 -13.39
N PRO A 107 -20.38 -18.67 -13.30
CA PRO A 107 -21.36 -19.56 -13.86
C PRO A 107 -21.00 -19.75 -15.34
N ARG A 108 -20.92 -21.01 -15.79
CA ARG A 108 -20.70 -21.35 -17.21
C ARG A 108 -21.81 -20.67 -18.02
N GLY A 109 -21.52 -19.47 -18.50
CA GLY A 109 -22.42 -18.73 -19.39
C GLY A 109 -22.64 -19.56 -20.63
N ARG A 110 -23.86 -20.08 -20.77
CA ARG A 110 -24.38 -20.78 -21.94
C ARG A 110 -24.00 -19.98 -23.21
N PRO A 111 -23.33 -20.56 -24.21
CA PRO A 111 -23.02 -19.82 -25.43
C PRO A 111 -24.33 -19.40 -26.11
N LYS A 112 -24.56 -18.09 -26.24
CA LYS A 112 -25.70 -17.54 -26.99
C LYS A 112 -25.50 -17.90 -28.46
N LYS A 113 -26.24 -18.91 -28.93
CA LYS A 113 -26.35 -19.29 -30.35
C LYS A 113 -26.95 -18.10 -31.12
N GLN A 114 -26.11 -17.35 -31.83
CA GLN A 114 -26.52 -16.21 -32.64
C GLN A 114 -27.29 -16.75 -33.87
N LYS A 115 -28.61 -16.61 -33.85
CA LYS A 115 -29.50 -16.98 -34.96
C LYS A 115 -29.22 -16.03 -36.12
N ARG A 116 -28.45 -16.48 -37.13
CA ARG A 116 -28.33 -15.81 -38.43
C ARG A 116 -29.74 -15.73 -39.04
N GLN A 117 -30.31 -14.53 -39.11
CA GLN A 117 -31.44 -14.26 -39.99
C GLN A 117 -30.87 -14.11 -41.41
N ARG A 118 -31.30 -15.02 -42.29
CA ARG A 118 -31.20 -14.88 -43.74
C ARG A 118 -32.19 -13.80 -44.15
N VAL A 119 -31.71 -12.81 -44.92
CA VAL A 119 -32.53 -12.01 -45.84
C VAL A 119 -32.05 -12.39 -47.23
#